data_AF-A0A9P2T972-F1
#
_entry.id   AF-A0A9P2T972-F1
#
_cell.length_a   1.000
_cell.length_b   1.000
_cell.length_c   1.000
_cell.angle_alpha   90.00
_cell.angle_beta   90.00
_cell.angle_gamma   90.00
#
_symmetry.space_group_name_H-M   'P 1'
#
loop_
_entity.id
_entity.type
_entity.pdbx_description
1 polymer ?
#
loop_
_entity_poly.entity_id
_entity_poly.type
_entity_poly.pdbx_seq_one_letter_code
_entity_poly.pdbx_strand_id
1 'polypeptide(L)'
;MNLGIRRAATVLVTAGLAAAASILPASATTTLPVTGGSGDWGVKLSFRNYIKSPIAHGSTELSGGVTENPDGTYSFPIVSGSYDTATGDTVIQFGGSVAYEGHGGVLRVRIDDLRLEITNGKGELYADMASSSPSDPQMVSYPDVNLADLDLSGGQPTLSGTTLSLGSTPATLTEEGSPAFAGFYSPGAELDPISFTATVGGSNGGGNQPPANGGSSAQQQILADVAAGPLILSVAGDTVQLTQSAPNGDGTYQTATGALNTATVSDLRGTNAGWNLVGQVSDFTGDVGTIGAENLGWTPSAAAVNTGVGTPGTVTAGSPVQPGQGLGIARTLASAAPGSSAGTFTADAQLTLGIPADTVPGDYAAVLTLTLS
;
A
#
# COMPACT_ATOMS: atom_id res chain seq x y z
N MET A 1 -109.92 -42.13 6.86
CA MET A 1 -109.26 -41.66 8.11
C MET A 1 -107.98 -42.45 8.29
N ASN A 2 -106.85 -41.75 8.48
CA ASN A 2 -105.52 -42.17 8.97
C ASN A 2 -104.78 -43.33 8.27
N LEU A 3 -103.65 -43.05 7.59
CA LEU A 3 -102.24 -42.99 8.10
C LEU A 3 -101.65 -44.40 8.33
N GLY A 4 -100.44 -44.77 7.91
CA GLY A 4 -99.31 -43.98 7.44
C GLY A 4 -98.15 -44.86 6.94
N ILE A 5 -97.25 -44.20 6.23
CA ILE A 5 -96.10 -44.70 5.48
C ILE A 5 -94.95 -45.10 6.42
N ARG A 6 -94.34 -46.28 6.24
CA ARG A 6 -93.04 -46.64 6.85
C ARG A 6 -91.92 -46.26 5.87
N ARG A 7 -91.05 -45.32 6.25
CA ARG A 7 -89.80 -45.01 5.55
C ARG A 7 -88.62 -45.69 6.25
N ALA A 8 -87.75 -46.31 5.45
CA ALA A 8 -86.47 -46.85 5.86
C ALA A 8 -85.48 -45.73 6.18
N ALA A 9 -84.69 -45.91 7.25
CA ALA A 9 -83.60 -45.02 7.62
C ALA A 9 -82.29 -45.52 6.98
N THR A 10 -81.73 -44.71 6.09
CA THR A 10 -80.34 -44.83 5.62
C THR A 10 -79.53 -43.81 6.42
N VAL A 11 -78.59 -44.26 7.24
CA VAL A 11 -77.59 -43.40 7.90
C VAL A 11 -76.42 -43.23 6.94
N LEU A 12 -76.24 -41.99 6.47
CA LEU A 12 -75.14 -41.57 5.60
C LEU A 12 -73.94 -41.21 6.49
N VAL A 13 -72.79 -41.87 6.27
CA VAL A 13 -71.51 -41.52 6.88
C VAL A 13 -71.00 -40.24 6.19
N THR A 14 -70.93 -39.11 6.90
CA THR A 14 -70.28 -37.90 6.42
C THR A 14 -68.77 -38.02 6.63
N ALA A 15 -68.02 -38.16 5.53
CA ALA A 15 -66.56 -38.00 5.52
C ALA A 15 -66.21 -36.51 5.64
N GLY A 16 -65.51 -36.12 6.70
CA GLY A 16 -64.95 -34.77 6.83
C GLY A 16 -63.72 -34.61 5.94
N LEU A 17 -63.77 -33.69 4.97
CA LEU A 17 -62.58 -33.20 4.28
C LEU A 17 -61.79 -32.30 5.24
N ALA A 18 -60.60 -32.75 5.67
CA ALA A 18 -59.59 -31.86 6.23
C ALA A 18 -58.90 -31.13 5.08
N ALA A 19 -59.10 -29.81 4.98
CA ALA A 19 -58.33 -28.97 4.06
C ALA A 19 -56.89 -28.84 4.60
N ALA A 20 -55.94 -29.52 3.96
CA ALA A 20 -54.53 -29.27 4.20
C ALA A 20 -54.18 -27.90 3.61
N ALA A 21 -54.00 -26.90 4.48
CA ALA A 21 -53.45 -25.61 4.07
C ALA A 21 -51.97 -25.82 3.70
N SER A 22 -51.66 -25.78 2.41
CA SER A 22 -50.29 -25.76 1.91
C SER A 22 -49.62 -24.47 2.37
N ILE A 23 -48.79 -24.56 3.40
CA ILE A 23 -47.90 -23.47 3.80
C ILE A 23 -46.78 -23.43 2.75
N LEU A 24 -46.88 -22.55 1.75
CA LEU A 24 -45.73 -22.26 0.90
C LEU A 24 -44.66 -21.59 1.78
N PRO A 25 -43.40 -22.04 1.74
CA PRO A 25 -42.34 -21.30 2.42
C PRO A 25 -42.29 -19.88 1.84
N ALA A 26 -42.26 -18.88 2.72
CA ALA A 26 -42.00 -17.51 2.32
C ALA A 26 -40.64 -17.46 1.60
N SER A 27 -40.61 -16.91 0.40
CA SER A 27 -39.35 -16.67 -0.32
C SER A 27 -38.43 -15.85 0.58
N ALA A 28 -37.26 -16.39 0.91
CA ALA A 28 -36.22 -15.61 1.57
C ALA A 28 -35.89 -14.42 0.66
N THR A 29 -35.83 -13.21 1.22
CA THR A 29 -35.35 -12.03 0.50
C THR A 29 -33.87 -12.25 0.20
N THR A 30 -33.51 -12.30 -1.08
CA THR A 30 -32.11 -12.42 -1.53
C THR A 30 -31.33 -11.13 -1.34
N THR A 31 -32.05 -10.01 -1.21
CA THR A 31 -31.49 -8.68 -0.96
C THR A 31 -31.29 -8.44 0.54
N LEU A 32 -30.04 -8.21 0.92
CA LEU A 32 -29.60 -7.89 2.28
C LEU A 32 -29.34 -6.38 2.39
N PRO A 33 -29.81 -5.70 3.45
CA PRO A 33 -29.49 -4.30 3.66
C PRO A 33 -28.01 -4.12 4.03
N VAL A 34 -27.34 -3.13 3.46
CA VAL A 34 -26.04 -2.64 3.94
C VAL A 34 -26.29 -1.62 5.05
N THR A 35 -25.60 -1.80 6.18
CA THR A 35 -25.87 -1.07 7.44
C THR A 35 -24.72 -0.20 7.91
N GLY A 36 -23.55 -0.30 7.27
CA GLY A 36 -22.39 0.50 7.61
C GLY A 36 -21.12 0.01 6.91
N GLY A 37 -20.00 0.65 7.22
CA GLY A 37 -18.70 0.39 6.61
C GLY A 37 -18.06 1.69 6.09
N SER A 38 -17.06 1.56 5.22
CA SER A 38 -16.44 2.68 4.54
C SER A 38 -15.97 2.29 3.14
N GLY A 39 -15.73 3.29 2.30
CA GLY A 39 -15.05 3.10 1.02
C GLY A 39 -14.09 4.23 0.73
N ASP A 40 -13.05 3.91 -0.02
CA ASP A 40 -11.95 4.82 -0.32
C ASP A 40 -12.00 5.24 -1.79
N TRP A 41 -11.90 6.55 -2.02
CA TRP A 41 -11.81 7.13 -3.36
C TRP A 41 -11.10 8.49 -3.32
N GLY A 42 -10.20 8.73 -4.28
CA GLY A 42 -9.41 9.97 -4.34
C GLY A 42 -9.94 11.04 -5.28
N VAL A 43 -11.01 10.79 -6.04
CA VAL A 43 -11.37 11.59 -7.21
C VAL A 43 -10.36 11.41 -8.34
N LYS A 44 -9.23 12.14 -8.29
CA LYS A 44 -8.11 12.03 -9.23
C LYS A 44 -6.84 12.63 -8.65
N LEU A 45 -5.75 11.88 -8.62
CA LEU A 45 -4.48 12.32 -8.00
C LEU A 45 -3.97 13.64 -8.58
N SER A 46 -3.96 13.78 -9.91
CA SER A 46 -3.47 15.01 -10.55
C SER A 46 -4.34 16.23 -10.23
N PHE A 47 -5.65 16.04 -10.04
CA PHE A 47 -6.54 17.10 -9.61
C PHE A 47 -6.24 17.54 -8.17
N ARG A 48 -6.09 16.59 -7.23
CA ARG A 48 -5.73 16.90 -5.84
C ARG A 48 -4.38 17.62 -5.75
N ASN A 49 -3.38 17.16 -6.50
CA ASN A 49 -2.07 17.81 -6.58
C ASN A 49 -2.15 19.23 -7.14
N TYR A 50 -3.01 19.45 -8.15
CA TYR A 50 -3.23 20.79 -8.70
C TYR A 50 -3.85 21.73 -7.67
N ILE A 51 -4.88 21.30 -6.92
CA ILE A 51 -5.48 22.10 -5.84
C ILE A 51 -4.44 22.51 -4.79
N LYS A 52 -3.57 21.58 -4.37
CA LYS A 52 -2.50 21.82 -3.39
C LYS A 52 -1.33 22.66 -3.95
N SER A 53 -1.29 22.92 -5.27
CA SER A 53 -0.16 23.59 -5.91
C SER A 53 -0.15 25.12 -5.68
N PRO A 54 1.02 25.78 -5.84
CA PRO A 54 1.11 27.24 -5.87
C PRO A 54 0.37 27.90 -7.05
N ILE A 55 -0.19 27.14 -7.99
CA ILE A 55 -0.97 27.70 -9.11
C ILE A 55 -2.42 27.88 -8.69
N ALA A 56 -3.03 26.84 -8.12
CA ALA A 56 -4.41 26.91 -7.68
C ALA A 56 -4.56 27.65 -6.34
N HIS A 57 -3.55 27.60 -5.46
CA HIS A 57 -3.65 28.12 -4.09
C HIS A 57 -4.91 27.63 -3.39
N GLY A 58 -5.22 26.35 -3.57
CA GLY A 58 -6.49 25.78 -3.20
C GLY A 58 -6.53 25.16 -1.81
N SER A 59 -7.71 24.72 -1.44
CA SER A 59 -8.00 24.03 -0.19
C SER A 59 -9.05 22.94 -0.42
N THR A 60 -9.08 21.99 0.50
CA THR A 60 -10.09 20.93 0.54
C THR A 60 -10.80 20.98 1.89
N GLU A 61 -12.13 20.89 1.86
CA GLU A 61 -13.00 20.76 3.02
C GLU A 61 -13.72 19.42 2.96
N LEU A 62 -13.69 18.69 4.07
CA LEU A 62 -14.33 17.38 4.22
C LEU A 62 -15.46 17.50 5.24
N SER A 63 -16.61 16.90 4.94
CA SER A 63 -17.79 16.98 5.80
C SER A 63 -18.47 15.62 5.96
N GLY A 64 -19.39 15.51 6.93
CA GLY A 64 -20.24 14.32 7.12
C GLY A 64 -19.50 13.02 7.46
N GLY A 65 -18.34 13.12 8.11
CA GLY A 65 -17.57 11.97 8.58
C GLY A 65 -16.51 11.46 7.59
N VAL A 66 -16.32 12.15 6.46
CA VAL A 66 -15.23 11.85 5.52
C VAL A 66 -13.89 12.21 6.15
N THR A 67 -12.89 11.33 6.00
CA THR A 67 -11.52 11.55 6.48
C THR A 67 -10.51 11.45 5.34
N GLU A 68 -9.41 12.22 5.40
CA GLU A 68 -8.30 12.09 4.45
C GLU A 68 -7.42 10.91 4.85
N ASN A 69 -7.14 10.03 3.90
CA ASN A 69 -6.18 8.94 4.01
C ASN A 69 -4.75 9.47 3.87
N PRO A 70 -3.72 8.74 4.35
CA PRO A 70 -2.32 9.20 4.25
C PRO A 70 -1.83 9.48 2.82
N ASP A 71 -2.32 8.73 1.82
CA ASP A 71 -2.03 8.92 0.39
C ASP A 71 -2.81 10.10 -0.23
N GLY A 72 -3.59 10.81 0.58
CA GLY A 72 -4.43 11.93 0.21
C GLY A 72 -5.74 11.55 -0.48
N THR A 73 -6.10 10.27 -0.58
CA THR A 73 -7.47 9.85 -0.94
C THR A 73 -8.43 10.09 0.23
N TYR A 74 -9.73 9.83 0.07
CA TYR A 74 -10.70 10.03 1.14
C TYR A 74 -11.41 8.74 1.49
N SER A 75 -11.62 8.51 2.78
CA SER A 75 -12.46 7.45 3.31
C SER A 75 -13.85 8.01 3.61
N PHE A 76 -14.85 7.51 2.89
CA PHE A 76 -16.25 7.89 3.03
C PHE A 76 -16.98 6.87 3.90
N PRO A 77 -17.76 7.30 4.92
CA PRO A 77 -18.61 6.39 5.66
C PRO A 77 -19.72 5.85 4.76
N ILE A 78 -20.08 4.57 4.91
CA ILE A 78 -21.26 3.99 4.26
C ILE A 78 -22.46 4.18 5.18
N VAL A 79 -23.52 4.80 4.66
CA VAL A 79 -24.72 5.15 5.45
C VAL A 79 -25.91 4.24 5.17
N SER A 80 -25.97 3.64 3.97
CA SER A 80 -26.99 2.67 3.60
C SER A 80 -26.60 1.90 2.34
N GLY A 81 -27.43 0.94 1.94
CA GLY A 81 -27.28 0.24 0.68
C GLY A 81 -27.99 -1.11 0.67
N SER A 82 -27.71 -1.90 -0.36
CA SER A 82 -28.26 -3.24 -0.52
C SER A 82 -27.32 -4.16 -1.28
N TYR A 83 -27.40 -5.45 -1.00
CA TYR A 83 -26.69 -6.50 -1.73
C TYR A 83 -27.61 -7.67 -2.01
N ASP A 84 -27.82 -8.00 -3.28
CA ASP A 84 -28.57 -9.19 -3.66
C ASP A 84 -27.65 -10.40 -3.83
N THR A 85 -27.81 -11.40 -2.96
CA THR A 85 -26.97 -12.61 -2.97
C THR A 85 -27.21 -13.53 -4.17
N ALA A 86 -28.31 -13.36 -4.90
CA ALA A 86 -28.63 -14.17 -6.07
C ALA A 86 -28.09 -13.56 -7.37
N THR A 87 -28.16 -12.23 -7.52
CA THR A 87 -27.69 -11.54 -8.72
C THR A 87 -26.31 -10.92 -8.57
N GLY A 88 -25.87 -10.64 -7.34
CA GLY A 88 -24.69 -9.84 -7.05
C GLY A 88 -24.94 -8.33 -7.16
N ASP A 89 -26.17 -7.91 -7.44
CA ASP A 89 -26.49 -6.49 -7.56
C ASP A 89 -26.22 -5.79 -6.24
N THR A 90 -25.51 -4.66 -6.30
CA THR A 90 -24.97 -3.97 -5.14
C THR A 90 -25.26 -2.48 -5.25
N VAL A 91 -25.77 -1.89 -4.18
CA VAL A 91 -25.88 -0.44 -4.02
C VAL A 91 -25.17 -0.06 -2.74
N ILE A 92 -24.22 0.86 -2.80
CA ILE A 92 -23.54 1.45 -1.64
C ILE A 92 -23.78 2.94 -1.67
N GLN A 93 -24.48 3.44 -0.64
CA GLN A 93 -24.63 4.86 -0.41
C GLN A 93 -23.56 5.33 0.57
N PHE A 94 -22.69 6.22 0.10
CA PHE A 94 -21.73 6.88 0.96
C PHE A 94 -22.33 8.14 1.58
N GLY A 95 -21.82 8.51 2.75
CA GLY A 95 -22.15 9.73 3.45
C GLY A 95 -21.05 10.78 3.31
N GLY A 96 -21.42 12.01 3.65
CA GLY A 96 -20.52 13.16 3.67
C GLY A 96 -20.17 13.69 2.28
N SER A 97 -19.22 14.62 2.26
CA SER A 97 -18.88 15.34 1.04
C SER A 97 -17.45 15.87 1.02
N VAL A 98 -16.98 16.17 -0.19
CA VAL A 98 -15.68 16.77 -0.46
C VAL A 98 -15.89 18.05 -1.25
N ALA A 99 -15.40 19.17 -0.73
CA ALA A 99 -15.40 20.45 -1.41
C ALA A 99 -13.97 20.93 -1.65
N TYR A 100 -13.71 21.40 -2.86
CA TYR A 100 -12.45 22.00 -3.27
C TYR A 100 -12.67 23.45 -3.62
N GLU A 101 -11.71 24.30 -3.23
CA GLU A 101 -11.61 25.67 -3.73
C GLU A 101 -10.21 25.92 -4.30
N GLY A 102 -10.11 26.86 -5.23
CA GLY A 102 -8.86 27.36 -5.80
C GLY A 102 -9.07 28.67 -6.55
N HIS A 103 -8.00 29.31 -6.99
CA HIS A 103 -8.02 30.59 -7.71
C HIS A 103 -8.78 31.67 -6.94
N GLY A 104 -8.56 31.77 -5.62
CA GLY A 104 -9.25 32.72 -4.76
C GLY A 104 -10.76 32.49 -4.66
N GLY A 105 -11.21 31.23 -4.77
CA GLY A 105 -12.62 30.82 -4.68
C GLY A 105 -13.36 30.82 -6.02
N VAL A 106 -12.69 31.15 -7.13
CA VAL A 106 -13.29 31.09 -8.47
C VAL A 106 -13.43 29.65 -8.96
N LEU A 107 -12.42 28.81 -8.71
CA LEU A 107 -12.54 27.38 -8.92
C LEU A 107 -13.20 26.78 -7.67
N ARG A 108 -14.36 26.15 -7.86
CA ARG A 108 -15.01 25.36 -6.80
C ARG A 108 -15.49 24.05 -7.38
N VAL A 109 -15.30 22.95 -6.65
CA VAL A 109 -15.87 21.64 -6.98
C VAL A 109 -16.42 21.05 -5.69
N ARG A 110 -17.71 20.69 -5.68
CA ARG A 110 -18.34 19.95 -4.59
C ARG A 110 -18.79 18.60 -5.11
N ILE A 111 -18.58 17.58 -4.29
CA ILE A 111 -19.00 16.21 -4.52
C ILE A 111 -19.75 15.78 -3.27
N ASP A 112 -21.04 15.55 -3.42
CA ASP A 112 -21.99 15.13 -2.41
C ASP A 112 -22.73 13.87 -2.91
N ASP A 113 -23.46 13.20 -2.01
CA ASP A 113 -24.32 12.05 -2.34
C ASP A 113 -23.68 10.95 -3.21
N LEU A 114 -22.42 10.59 -2.89
CA LEU A 114 -21.67 9.58 -3.64
C LEU A 114 -22.35 8.20 -3.49
N ARG A 115 -22.67 7.57 -4.63
CA ARG A 115 -23.38 6.28 -4.68
C ARG A 115 -22.74 5.34 -5.70
N LEU A 116 -22.36 4.15 -5.26
CA LEU A 116 -21.87 3.10 -6.14
C LEU A 116 -23.00 2.11 -6.43
N GLU A 117 -23.21 1.81 -7.71
CA GLU A 117 -24.17 0.81 -8.18
C GLU A 117 -23.48 -0.25 -9.03
N ILE A 118 -23.77 -1.52 -8.75
CA ILE A 118 -23.42 -2.64 -9.60
C ILE A 118 -24.72 -3.34 -9.94
N THR A 119 -25.12 -3.25 -11.21
CA THR A 119 -26.38 -3.84 -11.69
C THR A 119 -26.10 -4.64 -12.96
N ASN A 120 -26.53 -5.90 -13.00
CA ASN A 120 -26.28 -6.80 -14.15
C ASN A 120 -24.78 -6.88 -14.54
N GLY A 121 -23.88 -6.78 -13.56
CA GLY A 121 -22.44 -6.82 -13.76
C GLY A 121 -21.80 -5.54 -14.34
N LYS A 122 -22.58 -4.46 -14.51
CA LYS A 122 -22.05 -3.12 -14.82
C LYS A 122 -21.88 -2.34 -13.52
N GLY A 123 -20.68 -1.80 -13.27
CA GLY A 123 -20.41 -0.94 -12.12
C GLY A 123 -20.36 0.53 -12.52
N GLU A 124 -21.02 1.38 -11.74
CA GLU A 124 -21.13 2.82 -11.98
C GLU A 124 -21.01 3.57 -10.64
N LEU A 125 -20.45 4.77 -10.71
CA LEU A 125 -20.33 5.70 -9.58
C LEU A 125 -21.12 6.95 -9.89
N TYR A 126 -22.07 7.29 -9.04
CA TYR A 126 -22.93 8.46 -9.13
C TYR A 126 -22.58 9.47 -8.05
N ALA A 127 -22.82 10.75 -8.30
CA ALA A 127 -22.69 11.81 -7.31
C ALA A 127 -23.58 13.02 -7.62
N ASP A 128 -23.92 13.78 -6.60
CA ASP A 128 -24.33 15.17 -6.77
C ASP A 128 -23.07 16.03 -6.87
N MET A 129 -22.89 16.72 -7.99
CA MET A 129 -21.75 17.62 -8.19
C MET A 129 -22.19 19.05 -8.36
N ALA A 130 -21.34 19.98 -7.93
CA ALA A 130 -21.43 21.36 -8.35
C ALA A 130 -20.02 21.87 -8.68
N SER A 131 -19.83 22.49 -9.84
CA SER A 131 -18.54 23.07 -10.21
C SER A 131 -18.62 24.52 -10.73
N SER A 132 -17.55 25.29 -10.51
CA SER A 132 -17.24 26.55 -11.20
C SER A 132 -15.74 26.59 -11.52
N SER A 133 -15.36 27.36 -12.55
CA SER A 133 -13.99 27.44 -13.03
C SER A 133 -13.62 28.87 -13.47
N PRO A 134 -12.33 29.20 -13.68
CA PRO A 134 -11.97 30.51 -14.22
C PRO A 134 -12.55 30.82 -15.61
N SER A 135 -12.83 29.80 -16.44
CA SER A 135 -13.47 29.95 -17.74
C SER A 135 -15.00 30.06 -17.66
N ASP A 136 -15.61 29.49 -16.62
CA ASP A 136 -17.04 29.62 -16.31
C ASP A 136 -17.22 29.78 -14.79
N PRO A 137 -17.20 31.02 -14.29
CA PRO A 137 -17.17 31.30 -12.85
C PRO A 137 -18.53 31.14 -12.17
N GLN A 138 -19.59 30.83 -12.92
CA GLN A 138 -20.89 30.53 -12.35
C GLN A 138 -20.88 29.12 -11.75
N MET A 139 -21.53 28.98 -10.59
CA MET A 139 -21.72 27.66 -9.99
C MET A 139 -22.77 26.90 -10.78
N VAL A 140 -22.39 25.78 -11.38
CA VAL A 140 -23.30 24.88 -12.10
C VAL A 140 -23.48 23.61 -11.29
N SER A 141 -24.72 23.15 -11.14
CA SER A 141 -25.07 21.91 -10.45
C SER A 141 -25.38 20.79 -11.44
N TYR A 142 -24.90 19.59 -11.10
CA TYR A 142 -25.03 18.34 -11.84
C TYR A 142 -25.58 17.30 -10.85
N PRO A 143 -26.91 17.23 -10.67
CA PRO A 143 -27.50 16.29 -9.73
C PRO A 143 -27.45 14.85 -10.30
N ASP A 144 -27.18 13.89 -9.43
CA ASP A 144 -27.19 12.44 -9.68
C ASP A 144 -26.44 12.04 -10.97
N VAL A 145 -25.29 12.67 -11.22
CA VAL A 145 -24.52 12.44 -12.45
C VAL A 145 -23.91 11.04 -12.41
N ASN A 146 -24.06 10.26 -13.49
CA ASN A 146 -23.25 9.06 -13.67
C ASN A 146 -21.80 9.49 -13.89
N LEU A 147 -21.02 9.56 -12.82
CA LEU A 147 -19.71 10.19 -12.82
C LEU A 147 -18.65 9.31 -13.47
N ALA A 148 -18.64 8.01 -13.14
CA ALA A 148 -17.62 7.09 -13.61
C ALA A 148 -18.15 5.68 -13.85
N ASP A 149 -17.68 5.04 -14.92
CA ASP A 149 -17.82 3.60 -15.12
C ASP A 149 -16.68 2.86 -14.38
N LEU A 150 -16.99 1.71 -13.77
CA LEU A 150 -16.06 0.88 -13.02
C LEU A 150 -15.65 -0.37 -13.80
N ASP A 151 -14.35 -0.65 -13.87
CA ASP A 151 -13.83 -1.88 -14.49
C ASP A 151 -13.85 -3.06 -13.49
N LEU A 152 -14.91 -3.84 -13.54
CA LEU A 152 -15.10 -5.02 -12.68
C LEU A 152 -14.42 -6.29 -13.21
N SER A 153 -13.56 -6.20 -14.23
CA SER A 153 -12.83 -7.36 -14.75
C SER A 153 -11.86 -7.97 -13.72
N GLY A 154 -11.39 -7.16 -12.77
CA GLY A 154 -10.51 -7.58 -11.67
C GLY A 154 -11.20 -8.26 -10.49
N GLY A 155 -12.54 -8.18 -10.39
CA GLY A 155 -13.30 -8.78 -9.30
C GLY A 155 -14.68 -8.17 -9.10
N GLN A 156 -15.57 -8.96 -8.50
CA GLN A 156 -16.95 -8.58 -8.14
C GLN A 156 -17.07 -8.44 -6.62
N PRO A 157 -18.14 -7.80 -6.10
CA PRO A 157 -18.42 -7.77 -4.67
C PRO A 157 -18.50 -9.19 -4.09
N THR A 158 -17.80 -9.41 -2.99
CA THR A 158 -17.73 -10.71 -2.31
C THR A 158 -18.31 -10.61 -0.92
N LEU A 159 -19.26 -11.50 -0.60
CA LEU A 159 -19.84 -11.61 0.73
C LEU A 159 -19.16 -12.73 1.52
N SER A 160 -18.54 -12.37 2.64
CA SER A 160 -17.96 -13.30 3.61
C SER A 160 -18.59 -13.06 4.98
N GLY A 161 -19.49 -13.96 5.40
CA GLY A 161 -20.29 -13.76 6.60
C GLY A 161 -21.23 -12.57 6.44
N THR A 162 -21.03 -11.52 7.23
CA THR A 162 -21.76 -10.24 7.13
C THR A 162 -20.94 -9.15 6.46
N THR A 163 -19.74 -9.44 5.97
CA THR A 163 -18.84 -8.45 5.35
C THR A 163 -18.91 -8.58 3.84
N LEU A 164 -19.37 -7.52 3.19
CA LEU A 164 -19.36 -7.35 1.74
C LEU A 164 -18.17 -6.48 1.35
N SER A 165 -17.35 -6.91 0.40
CA SER A 165 -16.17 -6.15 -0.02
C SER A 165 -15.99 -6.10 -1.53
N LEU A 166 -15.54 -4.93 -2.01
CA LEU A 166 -14.99 -4.72 -3.35
C LEU A 166 -13.59 -4.14 -3.20
N GLY A 167 -12.60 -4.77 -3.85
CA GLY A 167 -11.22 -4.30 -3.85
C GLY A 167 -11.03 -3.01 -4.64
N SER A 168 -9.78 -2.57 -4.79
CA SER A 168 -9.44 -1.39 -5.62
C SER A 168 -9.86 -1.60 -7.08
N THR A 169 -10.95 -0.97 -7.49
CA THR A 169 -11.56 -1.09 -8.80
C THR A 169 -11.27 0.15 -9.65
N PRO A 170 -10.61 0.01 -10.82
CA PRO A 170 -10.36 1.12 -11.73
C PRO A 170 -11.65 1.83 -12.15
N ALA A 171 -11.59 3.15 -12.30
CA ALA A 171 -12.72 3.99 -12.66
C ALA A 171 -12.35 4.92 -13.82
N THR A 172 -13.26 5.10 -14.78
CA THR A 172 -13.09 6.02 -15.91
C THR A 172 -14.25 7.00 -15.98
N LEU A 173 -13.93 8.28 -16.15
CA LEU A 173 -14.90 9.36 -16.25
C LEU A 173 -15.86 9.14 -17.43
N THR A 174 -17.16 9.29 -17.22
CA THR A 174 -18.14 9.11 -18.29
C THR A 174 -18.27 10.36 -19.17
N GLU A 175 -19.09 10.26 -20.22
CA GLU A 175 -19.54 11.42 -20.99
C GLU A 175 -20.33 12.42 -20.15
N GLU A 176 -21.09 11.93 -19.17
CA GLU A 176 -21.95 12.73 -18.30
C GLU A 176 -21.16 13.42 -17.18
N GLY A 177 -20.13 12.75 -16.64
CA GLY A 177 -19.27 13.26 -15.59
C GLY A 177 -18.27 14.33 -16.06
N SER A 178 -17.84 14.29 -17.33
CA SER A 178 -16.89 15.25 -17.89
C SER A 178 -17.30 16.73 -17.72
N PRO A 179 -18.55 17.13 -18.03
CA PRO A 179 -19.07 18.46 -17.72
C PRO A 179 -18.95 18.88 -16.25
N ALA A 180 -19.08 17.97 -15.28
CA ALA A 180 -19.01 18.27 -13.85
C ALA A 180 -17.59 18.63 -13.37
N PHE A 181 -16.57 18.37 -14.19
CA PHE A 181 -15.22 18.91 -14.04
C PHE A 181 -14.97 20.09 -15.00
N ALA A 182 -16.00 20.88 -15.32
CA ALA A 182 -15.97 21.98 -16.27
C ALA A 182 -15.35 21.62 -17.65
N GLY A 183 -15.43 20.34 -18.04
CA GLY A 183 -14.85 19.84 -19.30
C GLY A 183 -13.32 19.76 -19.34
N PHE A 184 -12.62 19.94 -18.22
CA PHE A 184 -11.15 19.82 -18.18
C PHE A 184 -10.63 18.41 -18.46
N TYR A 185 -11.46 17.39 -18.19
CA TYR A 185 -11.14 15.99 -18.45
C TYR A 185 -12.12 15.44 -19.47
N SER A 186 -11.60 14.81 -20.52
CA SER A 186 -12.42 14.16 -21.54
C SER A 186 -13.06 12.86 -21.00
N PRO A 187 -14.18 12.43 -21.58
CA PRO A 187 -14.73 11.10 -21.30
C PRO A 187 -13.69 10.00 -21.54
N GLY A 188 -13.70 8.96 -20.70
CA GLY A 188 -12.69 7.91 -20.65
C GLY A 188 -11.42 8.27 -19.87
N ALA A 189 -11.30 9.49 -19.35
CA ALA A 189 -10.17 9.84 -18.49
C ALA A 189 -10.14 8.97 -17.23
N GLU A 190 -8.98 8.39 -16.92
CA GLU A 190 -8.80 7.61 -15.70
C GLU A 190 -9.00 8.48 -14.45
N LEU A 191 -9.77 7.97 -13.51
CA LEU A 191 -9.94 8.52 -12.17
C LEU A 191 -9.17 7.64 -11.18
N ASP A 192 -9.08 8.08 -9.93
CA ASP A 192 -8.56 7.20 -8.89
C ASP A 192 -9.50 6.00 -8.71
N PRO A 193 -8.98 4.79 -8.44
CA PRO A 193 -9.82 3.62 -8.23
C PRO A 193 -10.67 3.77 -6.95
N ILE A 194 -11.82 3.10 -6.93
CA ILE A 194 -12.74 3.07 -5.78
C ILE A 194 -12.71 1.67 -5.13
N SER A 195 -12.87 1.61 -3.82
CA SER A 195 -13.03 0.36 -3.08
C SER A 195 -14.00 0.53 -1.92
N PHE A 196 -14.55 -0.57 -1.38
CA PHE A 196 -15.36 -0.51 -0.17
C PHE A 196 -15.31 -1.80 0.65
N THR A 197 -15.55 -1.64 1.96
CA THR A 197 -15.90 -2.72 2.87
C THR A 197 -17.15 -2.34 3.65
N ALA A 198 -18.19 -3.16 3.53
CA ALA A 198 -19.52 -2.90 4.04
C ALA A 198 -20.02 -4.04 4.94
N THR A 199 -20.87 -3.71 5.91
CA THR A 199 -21.58 -4.68 6.74
C THR A 199 -23.00 -4.88 6.20
N VAL A 200 -23.35 -6.10 5.81
CA VAL A 200 -24.72 -6.49 5.43
C VAL A 200 -25.46 -7.12 6.59
N GLY A 201 -26.73 -6.74 6.77
CA GLY A 201 -27.63 -7.29 7.77
C GLY A 201 -28.40 -8.52 7.25
N GLY A 202 -28.66 -9.50 8.11
CA GLY A 202 -29.53 -10.64 7.81
C GLY A 202 -30.17 -11.23 9.07
N SER A 203 -31.50 -11.21 9.11
CA SER A 203 -32.34 -11.81 10.15
C SER A 203 -32.23 -13.33 10.14
N ASN A 204 -32.08 -13.93 11.33
CA ASN A 204 -32.15 -15.37 11.56
C ASN A 204 -33.37 -16.03 10.89
N GLY A 205 -33.13 -17.00 10.00
CA GLY A 205 -34.12 -17.96 9.51
C GLY A 205 -33.52 -19.37 9.55
N GLY A 206 -34.02 -20.21 10.47
CA GLY A 206 -33.34 -21.41 10.96
C GLY A 206 -33.29 -22.62 10.04
N GLY A 207 -32.24 -23.42 10.23
CA GLY A 207 -32.11 -24.81 9.80
C GLY A 207 -31.10 -25.52 10.70
N ASN A 208 -31.53 -26.59 11.37
CA ASN A 208 -30.75 -27.38 12.33
C ASN A 208 -29.34 -27.74 11.83
N GLN A 209 -28.30 -27.25 12.52
CA GLN A 209 -26.97 -27.87 12.50
C GLN A 209 -26.70 -28.50 13.88
N PRO A 210 -26.19 -29.74 13.98
CA PRO A 210 -25.79 -30.36 15.24
C PRO A 210 -24.75 -29.49 15.96
N PRO A 211 -24.54 -29.62 17.29
CA PRO A 211 -23.62 -28.76 18.01
C PRO A 211 -22.20 -29.04 17.52
N ALA A 212 -21.74 -28.22 16.58
CA ALA A 212 -20.33 -28.09 16.30
C ALA A 212 -19.72 -27.47 17.54
N ASN A 213 -18.95 -28.26 18.29
CA ASN A 213 -17.94 -27.74 19.19
C ASN A 213 -16.93 -26.97 18.33
N GLY A 214 -17.27 -25.76 17.93
CA GLY A 214 -16.46 -24.88 17.10
C GLY A 214 -16.24 -23.61 17.89
N GLY A 215 -15.02 -23.40 18.37
CA GLY A 215 -14.66 -22.17 19.06
C GLY A 215 -15.08 -20.95 18.24
N SER A 216 -15.76 -20.01 18.87
CA SER A 216 -16.09 -18.73 18.24
C SER A 216 -14.80 -18.01 17.87
N SER A 217 -14.60 -17.76 16.58
CA SER A 217 -13.52 -16.91 16.09
C SER A 217 -14.11 -15.61 15.55
N ALA A 218 -13.42 -14.50 15.81
CA ALA A 218 -13.70 -13.20 15.24
C ALA A 218 -12.47 -12.79 14.41
N GLN A 219 -12.69 -12.06 13.31
CA GLN A 219 -11.64 -11.58 12.42
C GLN A 219 -11.67 -10.06 12.40
N GLN A 220 -10.49 -9.44 12.37
CA GLN A 220 -10.32 -7.99 12.26
C GLN A 220 -9.34 -7.73 11.12
N GLN A 221 -9.65 -6.74 10.30
CA GLN A 221 -8.74 -6.27 9.25
C GLN A 221 -7.81 -5.22 9.86
N ILE A 222 -6.51 -5.49 9.81
CA ILE A 222 -5.47 -4.54 10.21
C ILE A 222 -4.88 -3.96 8.93
N LEU A 223 -5.14 -2.68 8.69
CA LEU A 223 -4.61 -1.95 7.54
C LEU A 223 -3.38 -1.15 7.98
N ALA A 224 -2.34 -1.18 7.16
CA ALA A 224 -1.12 -0.40 7.36
C ALA A 224 -0.75 0.24 6.03
N ASP A 225 -0.62 1.57 6.03
CA ASP A 225 -0.01 2.31 4.93
C ASP A 225 1.50 2.34 5.13
N VAL A 226 2.26 1.99 4.09
CA VAL A 226 3.72 1.85 4.14
C VAL A 226 4.33 2.77 3.09
N ALA A 227 4.86 3.90 3.55
CA ALA A 227 5.65 4.80 2.71
C ALA A 227 7.05 4.23 2.44
N ALA A 228 7.61 4.58 1.28
CA ALA A 228 9.00 4.26 0.95
C ALA A 228 9.95 4.93 1.96
N GLY A 229 10.83 4.13 2.55
CA GLY A 229 11.90 4.60 3.43
C GLY A 229 13.16 5.01 2.65
N PRO A 230 14.17 5.54 3.35
CA PRO A 230 15.42 5.96 2.74
C PRO A 230 16.37 4.80 2.44
N LEU A 231 17.41 5.10 1.66
CA LEU A 231 18.67 4.34 1.63
C LEU A 231 19.69 5.06 2.53
N ILE A 232 20.16 4.40 3.58
CA ILE A 232 21.03 5.00 4.61
C ILE A 232 22.36 4.25 4.69
N LEU A 233 23.46 5.02 4.83
CA LEU A 233 24.77 4.53 5.27
C LEU A 233 25.09 5.10 6.67
N SER A 234 25.53 4.25 7.59
CA SER A 234 26.12 4.66 8.88
C SER A 234 27.40 3.88 9.17
N VAL A 235 28.33 4.47 9.91
CA VAL A 235 29.61 3.81 10.30
C VAL A 235 29.77 3.90 11.81
N ALA A 236 30.20 2.81 12.45
CA ALA A 236 30.27 2.69 13.91
C ALA A 236 31.31 3.59 14.61
N GLY A 237 32.22 4.20 13.86
CA GLY A 237 33.25 5.10 14.38
C GLY A 237 34.02 5.81 13.26
N ASP A 238 34.75 6.86 13.60
CA ASP A 238 35.48 7.72 12.65
C ASP A 238 36.97 7.36 12.49
N THR A 239 37.51 6.58 13.42
CA THR A 239 38.94 6.27 13.50
C THR A 239 39.16 4.77 13.48
N VAL A 240 40.08 4.31 12.63
CA VAL A 240 40.58 2.92 12.62
C VAL A 240 42.05 2.94 12.98
N GLN A 241 42.41 2.27 14.07
CA GLN A 241 43.80 2.13 14.50
C GLN A 241 44.37 0.82 13.95
N LEU A 242 45.48 0.91 13.22
CA LEU A 242 46.23 -0.26 12.79
C LEU A 242 47.19 -0.70 13.90
N THR A 243 47.55 -1.98 13.89
CA THR A 243 48.58 -2.53 14.77
C THR A 243 49.93 -1.87 14.52
N GLN A 244 50.84 -2.00 15.49
CA GLN A 244 52.25 -1.75 15.23
C GLN A 244 52.72 -2.58 14.02
N SER A 245 53.57 -1.99 13.19
CA SER A 245 54.08 -2.64 12.00
C SER A 245 54.99 -3.82 12.35
N ALA A 246 54.92 -4.89 11.56
CA ALA A 246 55.80 -6.04 11.66
C ALA A 246 56.27 -6.45 10.26
N PRO A 247 57.43 -7.13 10.11
CA PRO A 247 57.83 -7.67 8.83
C PRO A 247 56.74 -8.58 8.24
N ASN A 248 56.49 -8.45 6.93
CA ASN A 248 55.61 -9.37 6.22
C ASN A 248 56.25 -10.79 6.14
N GLY A 249 55.50 -11.78 5.65
CA GLY A 249 55.92 -13.19 5.70
C GLY A 249 57.24 -13.53 5.00
N ASP A 250 57.65 -12.74 4.00
CA ASP A 250 58.93 -12.89 3.29
C ASP A 250 59.99 -11.84 3.67
N GLY A 251 59.68 -10.92 4.58
CA GLY A 251 60.57 -9.89 5.10
C GLY A 251 60.91 -8.75 4.12
N THR A 252 60.20 -8.62 3.00
CA THR A 252 60.48 -7.60 1.98
C THR A 252 59.92 -6.21 2.31
N TYR A 253 58.87 -6.13 3.13
CA TYR A 253 58.28 -4.88 3.62
C TYR A 253 57.63 -5.10 4.99
N GLN A 254 57.17 -4.04 5.65
CA GLN A 254 56.40 -4.17 6.90
C GLN A 254 54.90 -4.11 6.64
N THR A 255 54.09 -4.79 7.44
CA THR A 255 52.64 -4.69 7.43
C THR A 255 52.09 -4.18 8.75
N ALA A 256 51.06 -3.35 8.66
CA ALA A 256 50.18 -3.00 9.77
C ALA A 256 48.75 -3.44 9.43
N THR A 257 48.03 -3.99 10.40
CA THR A 257 46.70 -4.59 10.18
C THR A 257 45.66 -3.99 11.12
N GLY A 258 44.39 -4.03 10.73
CA GLY A 258 43.31 -3.55 11.59
C GLY A 258 41.95 -3.91 11.01
N ALA A 259 40.91 -3.80 11.83
CA ALA A 259 39.55 -3.98 11.37
C ALA A 259 38.94 -2.62 11.01
N LEU A 260 38.31 -2.53 9.84
CA LEU A 260 37.48 -1.40 9.49
C LEU A 260 36.30 -1.29 10.48
N ASN A 261 35.94 -0.08 10.88
CA ASN A 261 34.70 0.13 11.63
C ASN A 261 33.51 -0.33 10.79
N THR A 262 32.62 -1.11 11.39
CA THR A 262 31.46 -1.66 10.68
C THR A 262 30.64 -0.55 10.03
N ALA A 263 30.47 -0.65 8.71
CA ALA A 263 29.51 0.12 7.96
C ALA A 263 28.18 -0.63 7.95
N THR A 264 27.08 0.10 8.12
CA THR A 264 25.72 -0.45 8.04
C THR A 264 24.97 0.25 6.92
N VAL A 265 24.41 -0.54 6.01
CA VAL A 265 23.53 -0.08 4.94
C VAL A 265 22.11 -0.52 5.28
N SER A 266 21.17 0.42 5.31
CA SER A 266 19.73 0.12 5.41
C SER A 266 19.02 0.58 4.15
N ASP A 267 18.47 -0.36 3.39
CA ASP A 267 17.65 -0.08 2.21
C ASP A 267 16.17 -0.34 2.55
N LEU A 268 15.47 0.76 2.83
CA LEU A 268 14.05 0.76 3.17
C LEU A 268 13.18 1.32 2.03
N ARG A 269 13.75 1.50 0.83
CA ARG A 269 13.07 2.13 -0.32
C ARG A 269 11.88 1.32 -0.83
N GLY A 270 11.84 0.02 -0.56
CA GLY A 270 10.80 -0.88 -1.08
C GLY A 270 10.89 -1.17 -2.59
N THR A 271 11.86 -0.57 -3.30
CA THR A 271 12.01 -0.72 -4.76
C THR A 271 12.87 -1.89 -5.18
N ASN A 272 13.69 -2.45 -4.27
CA ASN A 272 14.70 -3.47 -4.58
C ASN A 272 15.61 -3.08 -5.76
N ALA A 273 15.93 -1.79 -5.92
CA ALA A 273 16.72 -1.28 -7.04
C ALA A 273 18.20 -1.73 -7.04
N GLY A 274 18.68 -2.33 -5.96
CA GLY A 274 20.10 -2.61 -5.75
C GLY A 274 20.83 -1.41 -5.15
N TRP A 275 22.03 -1.67 -4.63
CA TRP A 275 22.94 -0.65 -4.14
C TRP A 275 24.39 -1.16 -4.16
N ASN A 276 25.35 -0.24 -4.21
CA ASN A 276 26.78 -0.50 -4.17
C ASN A 276 27.46 0.46 -3.18
N LEU A 277 28.23 -0.11 -2.25
CA LEU A 277 29.06 0.63 -1.30
C LEU A 277 30.52 0.49 -1.72
N VAL A 278 31.16 1.60 -2.07
CA VAL A 278 32.56 1.64 -2.51
C VAL A 278 33.42 2.41 -1.51
N GLY A 279 34.70 2.04 -1.40
CA GLY A 279 35.70 2.74 -0.61
C GLY A 279 36.89 3.18 -1.43
N GLN A 280 37.44 4.35 -1.11
CA GLN A 280 38.68 4.90 -1.67
C GLN A 280 39.46 5.63 -0.58
N VAL A 281 40.77 5.39 -0.50
CA VAL A 281 41.65 6.01 0.49
C VAL A 281 42.54 7.08 -0.15
N SER A 282 42.78 8.17 0.58
CA SER A 282 43.85 9.11 0.26
C SER A 282 45.23 8.51 0.54
N ASP A 283 46.29 9.16 0.06
CA ASP A 283 47.63 8.83 0.54
C ASP A 283 47.71 9.04 2.06
N PHE A 284 48.54 8.22 2.69
CA PHE A 284 48.89 8.38 4.09
C PHE A 284 49.96 9.45 4.21
N THR A 285 49.73 10.44 5.07
CA THR A 285 50.64 11.57 5.29
C THR A 285 51.09 11.60 6.74
N GLY A 286 52.38 11.87 6.94
CA GLY A 286 52.99 12.09 8.25
C GLY A 286 54.04 13.20 8.16
N ASP A 287 54.53 13.70 9.29
CA ASP A 287 55.49 14.81 9.34
C ASP A 287 56.81 14.50 8.62
N VAL A 288 57.12 13.21 8.43
CA VAL A 288 58.39 12.70 7.91
C VAL A 288 58.28 12.02 6.55
N GLY A 289 57.10 12.00 5.93
CA GLY A 289 56.91 11.46 4.58
C GLY A 289 55.48 11.05 4.22
N THR A 290 55.35 10.22 3.20
CA THR A 290 54.07 9.71 2.69
C THR A 290 54.13 8.21 2.40
N ILE A 291 53.01 7.50 2.57
CA ILE A 291 52.81 6.13 2.06
C ILE A 291 51.65 6.17 1.07
N GLY A 292 51.89 5.70 -0.16
CA GLY A 292 50.89 5.76 -1.23
C GLY A 292 49.64 4.94 -0.92
N ALA A 293 48.47 5.45 -1.31
CA ALA A 293 47.16 4.84 -1.11
C ALA A 293 47.02 3.42 -1.70
N GLU A 294 47.79 3.11 -2.75
CA GLU A 294 47.89 1.78 -3.34
C GLU A 294 48.46 0.74 -2.36
N ASN A 295 49.08 1.14 -1.27
CA ASN A 295 49.64 0.21 -0.30
C ASN A 295 48.63 -0.25 0.76
N LEU A 296 47.45 0.37 0.86
CA LEU A 296 46.38 -0.13 1.72
C LEU A 296 45.50 -1.13 0.96
N GLY A 297 45.66 -2.40 1.30
CA GLY A 297 44.76 -3.48 0.89
C GLY A 297 43.62 -3.71 1.89
N TRP A 298 42.61 -4.47 1.46
CA TRP A 298 41.53 -4.91 2.34
C TRP A 298 40.97 -6.28 1.95
N THR A 299 40.31 -6.95 2.89
CA THR A 299 39.51 -8.16 2.64
C THR A 299 38.09 -7.91 3.15
N PRO A 300 37.15 -7.55 2.26
CA PRO A 300 35.77 -7.28 2.65
C PRO A 300 35.01 -8.52 3.15
N SER A 301 34.07 -8.29 4.05
CA SER A 301 33.03 -9.24 4.45
C SER A 301 31.71 -8.51 4.61
N ALA A 302 30.60 -9.17 4.32
CA ALA A 302 29.27 -8.56 4.44
C ALA A 302 28.25 -9.59 4.94
N ALA A 303 27.26 -9.13 5.70
CA ALA A 303 26.21 -9.98 6.24
C ALA A 303 24.87 -9.24 6.28
N ALA A 304 23.79 -9.99 6.06
CA ALA A 304 22.44 -9.51 6.30
C ALA A 304 22.15 -9.50 7.81
N VAL A 305 21.51 -8.44 8.29
CA VAL A 305 21.07 -8.31 9.68
C VAL A 305 19.63 -8.80 9.80
N ASN A 306 19.41 -9.78 10.66
CA ASN A 306 18.06 -10.23 10.99
C ASN A 306 17.43 -9.27 12.01
N THR A 307 16.42 -8.52 11.58
CA THR A 307 15.69 -7.56 12.42
C THR A 307 14.50 -8.18 13.15
N GLY A 308 14.22 -9.47 12.92
CA GLY A 308 13.03 -10.16 13.42
C GLY A 308 11.76 -9.91 12.60
N VAL A 309 11.83 -9.09 11.55
CA VAL A 309 10.70 -8.76 10.66
C VAL A 309 11.09 -9.00 9.21
N GLY A 310 10.33 -9.89 8.54
CA GLY A 310 10.60 -10.27 7.15
C GLY A 310 11.88 -11.09 6.97
N THR A 311 12.14 -11.49 5.73
CA THR A 311 13.41 -12.13 5.36
C THR A 311 14.31 -11.05 4.76
N PRO A 312 15.51 -10.78 5.32
CA PRO A 312 16.40 -9.79 4.75
C PRO A 312 16.88 -10.24 3.38
N GLY A 313 17.21 -9.28 2.53
CA GLY A 313 17.82 -9.52 1.23
C GLY A 313 19.20 -10.18 1.30
N THR A 314 19.89 -10.21 0.17
CA THR A 314 21.24 -10.77 0.06
C THR A 314 22.25 -9.67 -0.18
N VAL A 315 23.44 -9.82 0.43
CA VAL A 315 24.57 -8.91 0.25
C VAL A 315 25.79 -9.73 -0.15
N THR A 316 26.58 -9.17 -1.06
CA THR A 316 27.83 -9.74 -1.54
C THR A 316 28.99 -8.84 -1.12
N ALA A 317 30.00 -9.43 -0.49
CA ALA A 317 31.23 -8.73 -0.16
C ALA A 317 32.04 -8.44 -1.43
N GLY A 318 32.76 -7.33 -1.45
CA GLY A 318 33.70 -7.00 -2.51
C GLY A 318 34.91 -7.94 -2.55
N SER A 319 35.65 -7.89 -3.65
CA SER A 319 36.85 -8.72 -3.81
C SER A 319 38.00 -8.26 -2.90
N PRO A 320 38.79 -9.20 -2.34
CA PRO A 320 40.01 -8.85 -1.61
C PRO A 320 41.02 -8.11 -2.49
N VAL A 321 41.76 -7.19 -1.89
CA VAL A 321 42.75 -6.33 -2.54
C VAL A 321 44.03 -6.37 -1.72
N GLN A 322 45.14 -6.70 -2.35
CA GLN A 322 46.44 -6.78 -1.69
C GLN A 322 47.12 -5.40 -1.63
N PRO A 323 48.02 -5.17 -0.64
CA PRO A 323 48.95 -4.05 -0.68
C PRO A 323 49.70 -3.96 -2.03
N GLY A 324 49.89 -2.75 -2.54
CA GLY A 324 50.44 -2.45 -3.88
C GLY A 324 49.38 -2.41 -4.99
N GLN A 325 48.16 -2.87 -4.71
CA GLN A 325 46.99 -2.77 -5.62
C GLN A 325 45.83 -2.03 -4.98
N GLY A 326 46.07 -1.40 -3.84
CA GLY A 326 45.13 -0.96 -2.82
C GLY A 326 44.02 0.01 -3.21
N LEU A 327 43.65 0.83 -2.24
CA LEU A 327 42.42 1.62 -2.27
C LEU A 327 42.61 3.05 -2.80
N GLY A 328 43.73 3.36 -3.46
CA GLY A 328 43.91 4.65 -4.14
C GLY A 328 42.91 4.91 -5.27
N ILE A 329 42.23 3.86 -5.75
CA ILE A 329 41.06 3.94 -6.62
C ILE A 329 39.84 3.34 -5.90
N ALA A 330 38.64 3.78 -6.27
CA ALA A 330 37.40 3.25 -5.68
C ALA A 330 37.23 1.75 -5.94
N ARG A 331 36.96 0.99 -4.88
CA ARG A 331 36.68 -0.45 -4.93
C ARG A 331 35.44 -0.79 -4.11
N THR A 332 34.66 -1.76 -4.56
CA THR A 332 33.47 -2.21 -3.83
C THR A 332 33.86 -2.83 -2.50
N LEU A 333 33.22 -2.37 -1.43
CA LEU A 333 33.24 -2.99 -0.10
C LEU A 333 32.13 -4.03 0.01
N ALA A 334 30.91 -3.67 -0.38
CA ALA A 334 29.76 -4.57 -0.40
C ALA A 334 28.72 -4.08 -1.41
N SER A 335 27.88 -4.98 -1.91
CA SER A 335 26.77 -4.64 -2.80
C SER A 335 25.59 -5.60 -2.60
N ALA A 336 24.39 -5.12 -2.92
CA ALA A 336 23.22 -5.96 -3.07
C ALA A 336 22.62 -5.78 -4.46
N ALA A 337 22.33 -6.90 -5.11
CA ALA A 337 21.77 -6.89 -6.46
C ALA A 337 20.31 -6.38 -6.47
N PRO A 338 19.84 -5.86 -7.62
CA PRO A 338 18.42 -5.64 -7.82
C PRO A 338 17.61 -6.91 -7.53
N GLY A 339 16.45 -6.76 -6.88
CA GLY A 339 15.58 -7.88 -6.47
C GLY A 339 15.95 -8.54 -5.12
N SER A 340 17.06 -8.15 -4.49
CA SER A 340 17.46 -8.72 -3.18
C SER A 340 18.10 -7.69 -2.25
N SER A 341 17.84 -6.40 -2.45
CA SER A 341 18.52 -5.31 -1.74
C SER A 341 17.80 -4.80 -0.49
N ALA A 342 16.54 -5.16 -0.28
CA ALA A 342 15.79 -4.70 0.89
C ALA A 342 16.33 -5.27 2.22
N GLY A 343 16.41 -4.41 3.23
CA GLY A 343 16.80 -4.77 4.59
C GLY A 343 18.02 -4.02 5.09
N THR A 344 18.57 -4.51 6.20
CA THR A 344 19.77 -3.95 6.84
C THR A 344 20.94 -4.92 6.68
N PHE A 345 22.12 -4.39 6.37
CA PHE A 345 23.33 -5.15 6.08
C PHE A 345 24.53 -4.53 6.76
N THR A 346 25.45 -5.36 7.26
CA THR A 346 26.77 -4.92 7.68
C THR A 346 27.78 -5.16 6.58
N ALA A 347 28.72 -4.23 6.45
CA ALA A 347 29.88 -4.30 5.58
C ALA A 347 31.12 -3.97 6.40
N ASP A 348 32.03 -4.94 6.47
CA ASP A 348 33.24 -4.94 7.26
C ASP A 348 34.44 -5.22 6.35
N ALA A 349 35.66 -4.95 6.81
CA ALA A 349 36.87 -5.38 6.13
C ALA A 349 38.04 -5.55 7.09
N GLN A 350 38.90 -6.53 6.83
CA GLN A 350 40.24 -6.56 7.39
C GLN A 350 41.16 -5.70 6.52
N LEU A 351 41.79 -4.69 7.11
CA LEU A 351 42.73 -3.79 6.46
C LEU A 351 44.16 -4.30 6.61
N THR A 352 44.97 -4.09 5.58
CA THR A 352 46.40 -4.38 5.61
C THR A 352 47.14 -3.29 4.87
N LEU A 353 47.93 -2.49 5.58
CA LEU A 353 48.82 -1.49 5.00
C LEU A 353 50.19 -2.12 4.78
N GLY A 354 50.64 -2.16 3.54
CA GLY A 354 52.05 -2.39 3.21
C GLY A 354 52.86 -1.11 3.45
N ILE A 355 53.98 -1.24 4.13
CA ILE A 355 54.87 -0.13 4.49
C ILE A 355 56.20 -0.38 3.78
N PRO A 356 56.51 0.38 2.72
CA PRO A 356 57.77 0.27 1.98
C PRO A 356 58.99 0.33 2.90
N ALA A 357 60.06 -0.39 2.55
CA ALA A 357 61.25 -0.55 3.38
C ALA A 357 62.01 0.77 3.64
N ASP A 358 61.86 1.77 2.78
CA ASP A 358 62.43 3.12 2.88
C ASP A 358 61.54 4.10 3.65
N THR A 359 60.38 3.66 4.15
CA THR A 359 59.49 4.50 4.97
C THR A 359 60.17 4.86 6.29
N VAL A 360 60.27 6.16 6.58
CA VAL A 360 60.82 6.67 7.83
C VAL A 360 59.84 6.38 8.98
N PRO A 361 60.29 5.88 10.15
CA PRO A 361 59.41 5.69 11.30
C PRO A 361 58.74 7.01 11.74
N GLY A 362 57.42 6.98 11.91
CA GLY A 362 56.61 8.11 12.33
C GLY A 362 55.13 7.77 12.27
N ASP A 363 54.29 8.72 12.66
CA ASP A 363 52.83 8.57 12.56
C ASP A 363 52.36 8.98 11.16
N TYR A 364 51.43 8.20 10.62
CA TYR A 364 50.87 8.40 9.29
C TYR A 364 49.34 8.27 9.35
N ALA A 365 48.62 9.18 8.69
CA ALA A 365 47.16 9.17 8.63
C ALA A 365 46.66 9.34 7.20
N ALA A 366 45.55 8.67 6.88
CA ALA A 366 44.82 8.81 5.63
C ALA A 366 43.31 8.89 5.89
N VAL A 367 42.55 9.34 4.89
CA VAL A 367 41.09 9.36 4.93
C VAL A 367 40.56 8.29 3.97
N LEU A 368 39.79 7.34 4.51
CA LEU A 368 38.98 6.42 3.72
C LEU A 368 37.59 7.02 3.52
N THR A 369 37.23 7.28 2.27
CA THR A 369 35.88 7.74 1.90
C THR A 369 35.05 6.54 1.50
N LEU A 370 33.88 6.37 2.12
CA LEU A 370 32.86 5.38 1.73
C LEU A 370 31.70 6.08 1.02
N THR A 371 31.33 5.58 -0.16
CA THR A 371 30.26 6.16 -0.98
C THR A 371 29.21 5.09 -1.27
N LEU A 372 27.96 5.37 -0.92
CA LEU A 372 26.80 4.52 -1.19
C LEU A 372 26.02 5.07 -2.40
N SER A 373 25.67 4.21 -3.34
CA SER A 373 24.89 4.54 -4.55
C SER A 373 23.86 3.48 -4.90
#